data_AF-A0A1S2QQJ3-F1
#
_entry.id   AF-A0A1S2QQJ3-F1
#
_cell.length_a   1.000
_cell.length_b   1.000
_cell.length_c   1.000
_cell.angle_alpha   90.00
_cell.angle_beta   90.00
_cell.angle_gamma   90.00
#
_symmetry.space_group_name_H-M   'P 1'
#
loop_
_entity.id
_entity.type
_entity.pdbx_description
1 polymer ?
#
loop_
_entity_poly.entity_id
_entity_poly.type
_entity_poly.pdbx_seq_one_letter_code
_entity_poly.pdbx_strand_id
1 'polypeptide(L)'
;MGILIPGLAPSLVCVLTFAVIFACLSKILLPRINNVLAERRDAIEGQRELAERTTIEAGEVLAEYREELADARHEAARLRQEALEQGARLIAETRAEALREREAMTTEAQARIAADRALAKTELHGAVVSLATELAGRVIGEPIDSVVRESDVVDRFFSDLDDRSTAGLQ
;
A
#
# COMPACT_ATOMS: atom_id res chain seq x y z
N MET A 1 -40.85 109.10 16.71
CA MET A 1 -40.82 107.63 16.92
C MET A 1 -39.65 107.31 17.83
N GLY A 2 -39.94 107.15 19.11
CA GLY A 2 -38.93 107.07 20.17
C GLY A 2 -38.07 105.82 20.06
N ILE A 3 -36.76 106.04 20.10
CA ILE A 3 -35.77 104.99 20.34
C ILE A 3 -35.98 104.54 21.79
N LEU A 4 -36.68 103.41 21.98
CA LEU A 4 -36.60 102.67 23.24
C LEU A 4 -35.23 101.99 23.24
N ILE A 5 -34.24 102.62 23.87
CA ILE A 5 -33.20 101.84 24.54
C ILE A 5 -33.91 101.32 25.78
N PRO A 6 -34.31 100.03 25.83
CA PRO A 6 -34.84 99.49 27.07
C PRO A 6 -33.75 99.66 28.13
N GLY A 7 -34.12 99.98 29.37
CA GLY A 7 -33.15 100.04 30.46
C GLY A 7 -32.30 98.77 30.49
N LEU A 8 -31.07 98.87 31.00
CA LEU A 8 -30.13 97.74 31.02
C LEU A 8 -30.68 96.51 31.78
N ALA A 9 -31.71 96.66 32.61
CA ALA A 9 -32.29 95.60 33.43
C ALA A 9 -32.96 94.45 32.62
N PRO A 10 -33.94 94.68 31.73
CA PRO A 10 -34.57 93.61 30.94
C PRO A 10 -33.60 92.84 30.03
N SER A 11 -32.63 93.51 29.41
CA SER A 11 -31.63 92.84 28.57
C SER A 11 -30.70 91.94 29.39
N LEU A 12 -30.30 92.36 30.60
CA LEU A 12 -29.49 91.56 31.51
C LEU A 12 -30.21 90.30 31.98
N VAL A 13 -31.50 90.38 32.29
CA VAL A 13 -32.32 89.22 32.69
C VAL A 13 -32.48 88.24 31.52
N CYS A 14 -32.69 88.73 30.30
CA CYS A 14 -32.72 87.89 29.10
C CYS A 14 -31.38 87.17 28.85
N VAL A 15 -30.25 87.88 28.97
CA VAL A 15 -28.91 87.30 28.81
C VAL A 15 -28.63 86.27 29.91
N LEU A 16 -28.99 86.55 31.15
CA LEU A 16 -28.82 85.61 32.27
C LEU A 16 -29.65 84.33 32.05
N THR A 17 -30.91 84.48 31.67
CA THR A 17 -31.81 83.34 31.39
C THR A 17 -31.30 82.52 30.21
N PHE A 18 -30.85 83.18 29.13
CA PHE A 18 -30.22 82.52 27.99
C PHE A 18 -28.94 81.78 28.39
N ALA A 19 -28.08 82.39 29.20
CA ALA A 19 -26.84 81.78 29.66
C ALA A 19 -27.09 80.54 30.53
N VAL A 20 -28.09 80.56 31.42
CA VAL A 20 -28.47 79.41 32.23
C VAL A 20 -28.99 78.27 31.36
N ILE A 21 -29.86 78.56 30.40
CA ILE A 21 -30.38 77.55 29.45
C ILE A 21 -29.23 77.01 28.59
N PHE A 22 -28.38 77.87 28.03
CA PHE A 22 -27.22 77.48 27.24
C PHE A 22 -26.25 76.60 28.03
N ALA A 23 -25.95 76.96 29.29
CA ALA A 23 -25.12 76.15 30.16
C ALA A 23 -25.75 74.76 30.42
N CYS A 24 -27.07 74.70 30.61
CA CYS A 24 -27.80 73.44 30.78
C CYS A 24 -27.75 72.56 29.51
N LEU A 25 -28.01 73.13 28.33
CA LEU A 25 -27.87 72.43 27.05
C LEU A 25 -26.43 71.98 26.80
N SER A 26 -25.45 72.85 27.05
CA SER A 26 -24.03 72.54 26.86
C SER A 26 -23.57 71.42 27.79
N LYS A 27 -24.07 71.36 29.04
CA LYS A 27 -23.70 70.31 30.00
C LYS A 27 -24.44 68.99 29.78
N ILE A 28 -25.62 68.97 29.17
CA ILE A 28 -26.45 67.76 29.07
C ILE A 28 -26.55 67.25 27.64
N LEU A 29 -26.78 68.12 26.66
CA LEU A 29 -27.06 67.72 25.28
C LEU A 29 -25.79 67.39 24.50
N LEU A 30 -24.74 68.22 24.61
CA LEU A 30 -23.45 67.98 23.95
C LEU A 30 -22.80 66.64 24.35
N PRO A 31 -22.69 66.27 25.65
CA PRO A 31 -22.11 64.98 26.00
C PRO A 31 -22.97 63.81 25.51
N ARG A 32 -24.31 63.92 25.51
CA ARG A 32 -25.17 62.85 24.98
C ARG A 32 -24.97 62.63 23.48
N ILE A 33 -24.84 63.70 22.70
CA ILE A 33 -24.57 63.60 21.25
C ILE A 33 -23.18 63.00 21.00
N ASN A 34 -22.16 63.48 21.73
CA ASN A 34 -20.80 62.95 21.61
C ASN A 34 -20.72 61.47 21.97
N ASN A 35 -21.42 61.01 23.01
CA ASN A 35 -21.45 59.61 23.41
C ASN A 35 -22.05 58.72 22.30
N VAL A 36 -23.17 59.13 21.69
CA VAL A 36 -23.79 58.36 20.59
C VAL A 36 -22.90 58.34 19.35
N LEU A 37 -22.23 59.46 19.04
CA LEU A 37 -21.28 59.50 17.93
C LEU A 37 -20.03 58.66 18.20
N ALA A 38 -19.53 58.63 19.43
CA ALA A 38 -18.41 57.79 19.83
C ALA A 38 -18.79 56.31 19.74
N GLU A 39 -19.93 55.92 20.30
CA GLU A 39 -20.45 54.54 20.22
C GLU A 39 -20.62 54.07 18.78
N ARG A 40 -21.16 54.93 17.89
CA ARG A 40 -21.26 54.59 16.46
C ARG A 40 -19.91 54.48 15.77
N ARG A 41 -18.94 55.33 16.10
CA ARG A 41 -17.58 55.26 15.54
C ARG A 41 -16.88 53.99 16.00
N ASP A 42 -16.93 53.69 17.29
CA ASP A 42 -16.32 52.50 17.88
C ASP A 42 -16.97 51.23 17.33
N ALA A 43 -18.29 51.21 17.16
CA ALA A 43 -18.98 50.09 16.52
C ALA A 43 -18.54 49.90 15.07
N ILE A 44 -18.43 50.97 14.27
CA ILE A 44 -18.00 50.86 12.86
C ILE A 44 -16.54 50.42 12.76
N GLU A 45 -15.64 51.02 13.53
CA GLU A 45 -14.21 50.66 13.50
C GLU A 45 -14.00 49.24 14.01
N GLY A 46 -14.68 48.86 15.11
CA GLY A 46 -14.60 47.51 15.66
C GLY A 46 -15.14 46.45 14.69
N GLN A 47 -16.26 46.72 13.99
CA GLN A 47 -16.75 45.80 12.96
C GLN A 47 -15.81 45.72 11.75
N ARG A 48 -15.15 46.82 11.39
CA ARG A 48 -14.20 46.85 10.27
C ARG A 48 -12.93 46.08 10.59
N GLU A 49 -12.38 46.26 11.79
CA GLU A 49 -11.23 45.50 12.28
C GLU A 49 -11.56 44.01 12.41
N LEU A 50 -12.75 43.67 12.92
CA LEU A 50 -13.20 42.28 13.01
C LEU A 50 -13.34 41.63 11.62
N ALA A 51 -13.91 42.36 10.65
CA ALA A 51 -14.01 41.87 9.28
C ALA A 51 -12.63 41.65 8.65
N GLU A 52 -11.70 42.59 8.83
CA GLU A 52 -10.34 42.49 8.30
C GLU A 52 -9.60 41.28 8.91
N ARG A 53 -9.64 41.13 10.24
CA ARG A 53 -9.09 39.96 10.93
C ARG A 53 -9.68 38.66 10.43
N THR A 54 -11.00 38.59 10.30
CA THR A 54 -11.69 37.39 9.78
C THR A 54 -11.26 37.06 8.35
N THR A 55 -11.05 38.07 7.49
CA THR A 55 -10.58 37.85 6.12
C THR A 55 -9.13 37.36 6.06
N ILE A 56 -8.27 37.85 6.96
CA ILE A 56 -6.88 37.40 7.09
C ILE A 56 -6.86 35.95 7.57
N GLU A 57 -7.55 35.65 8.66
CA GLU A 57 -7.65 34.29 9.22
C GLU A 57 -8.22 33.30 8.19
N ALA A 58 -9.27 33.68 7.47
CA ALA A 58 -9.83 32.85 6.40
C ALA A 58 -8.83 32.62 5.26
N GLY A 59 -8.01 33.62 4.93
CA GLY A 59 -6.94 33.51 3.93
C GLY A 59 -5.83 32.56 4.37
N GLU A 60 -5.41 32.64 5.63
CA GLU A 60 -4.40 31.78 6.24
C GLU A 60 -4.88 30.32 6.28
N VAL A 61 -6.09 30.07 6.80
CA VAL A 61 -6.68 28.72 6.85
C VAL A 61 -6.83 28.12 5.45
N LEU A 62 -7.19 28.94 4.46
CA LEU A 62 -7.32 28.48 3.08
C LEU A 62 -5.96 28.20 2.42
N ALA A 63 -4.90 28.92 2.81
CA ALA A 63 -3.54 28.64 2.38
C ALA A 63 -3.04 27.33 2.97
N GLU A 64 -3.20 27.13 4.28
CA GLU A 64 -2.84 25.90 5.00
C GLU A 64 -3.60 24.69 4.43
N TYR A 65 -4.92 24.82 4.20
CA TYR A 65 -5.72 23.76 3.59
C TYR A 65 -5.25 23.40 2.17
N ARG A 66 -4.82 24.39 1.38
CA ARG A 66 -4.28 24.15 0.03
C ARG A 66 -2.92 23.45 0.07
N GLU A 67 -2.09 23.80 1.03
CA GLU A 67 -0.80 23.15 1.28
C GLU A 67 -1.01 21.70 1.70
N GLU A 68 -1.89 21.45 2.68
CA GLU A 68 -2.25 20.10 3.13
C GLU A 68 -2.81 19.24 1.97
N LEU A 69 -3.64 19.84 1.10
CA LEU A 69 -4.16 19.15 -0.08
C LEU A 69 -3.06 18.83 -1.11
N ALA A 70 -2.07 19.71 -1.27
CA ALA A 70 -0.94 19.48 -2.16
C ALA A 70 -0.05 18.36 -1.61
N ASP A 71 0.25 18.39 -0.32
CA ASP A 71 1.04 17.38 0.37
C ASP A 71 0.35 16.02 0.34
N ALA A 72 -0.96 15.97 0.61
CA ALA A 72 -1.75 14.73 0.51
C ALA A 72 -1.71 14.14 -0.90
N ARG A 73 -1.73 14.99 -1.95
CA ARG A 73 -1.61 14.53 -3.35
C ARG A 73 -0.21 14.02 -3.66
N HIS A 74 0.83 14.68 -3.16
CA HIS A 74 2.21 14.22 -3.30
C HIS A 74 2.43 12.88 -2.60
N GLU A 75 1.93 12.74 -1.39
CA GLU A 75 2.02 11.51 -0.61
C GLU A 75 1.25 10.37 -1.28
N ALA A 76 0.03 10.63 -1.76
CA ALA A 76 -0.74 9.64 -2.52
C ALA A 76 -0.02 9.20 -3.81
N ALA A 77 0.60 10.14 -4.52
CA ALA A 77 1.39 9.83 -5.71
C ALA A 77 2.63 8.97 -5.37
N ARG A 78 3.32 9.30 -4.28
CA ARG A 78 4.47 8.55 -3.76
C ARG A 78 4.07 7.13 -3.37
N LEU A 79 3.01 6.98 -2.58
CA LEU A 79 2.50 5.67 -2.15
C LEU A 79 2.08 4.81 -3.35
N ARG A 80 1.44 5.43 -4.35
CA ARG A 80 1.06 4.71 -5.57
C ARG A 80 2.28 4.22 -6.35
N GLN A 81 3.32 5.05 -6.46
CA GLN A 81 4.56 4.66 -7.13
C GLN A 81 5.27 3.53 -6.36
N GLU A 82 5.34 3.64 -5.04
CA GLU A 82 5.93 2.61 -4.19
C GLU A 82 5.17 1.28 -4.31
N ALA A 83 3.83 1.31 -4.28
CA ALA A 83 3.01 0.11 -4.48
C ALA A 83 3.22 -0.55 -5.84
N LEU A 84 3.40 0.25 -6.91
CA LEU A 84 3.71 -0.27 -8.24
C LEU A 84 5.10 -0.92 -8.30
N GLU A 85 6.10 -0.30 -7.68
CA GLU A 85 7.46 -0.86 -7.62
C GLU A 85 7.52 -2.13 -6.78
N GLN A 86 6.88 -2.13 -5.61
CA GLN A 86 6.76 -3.31 -4.74
C GLN A 86 6.01 -4.43 -5.45
N GLY A 87 4.89 -4.12 -6.11
CA GLY A 87 4.11 -5.09 -6.89
C GLY A 87 4.92 -5.71 -8.04
N ALA A 88 5.66 -4.88 -8.78
CA ALA A 88 6.52 -5.36 -9.86
C ALA A 88 7.65 -6.26 -9.34
N ARG A 89 8.28 -5.89 -8.21
CA ARG A 89 9.31 -6.70 -7.55
C ARG A 89 8.75 -8.04 -7.07
N LEU A 90 7.59 -8.03 -6.41
CA LEU A 90 6.93 -9.25 -5.93
C LEU A 90 6.60 -10.18 -7.09
N ILE A 91 6.02 -9.68 -8.18
CA ILE A 91 5.72 -10.49 -9.37
C ILE A 91 7.00 -11.11 -9.95
N ALA A 92 8.09 -10.34 -10.04
CA ALA A 92 9.37 -10.83 -10.54
C ALA A 92 9.95 -11.92 -9.64
N GLU A 93 9.92 -11.71 -8.31
CA GLU A 93 10.41 -12.65 -7.32
C GLU A 93 9.60 -13.95 -7.31
N THR A 94 8.27 -13.86 -7.21
CA THR A 94 7.37 -15.03 -7.25
C THR A 94 7.53 -15.79 -8.56
N ARG A 95 7.71 -15.10 -9.69
CA ARG A 95 7.96 -15.77 -10.98
C ARG A 95 9.30 -16.49 -11.00
N ALA A 96 10.35 -15.89 -10.45
CA ALA A 96 11.68 -16.51 -10.37
C ALA A 96 11.68 -17.72 -9.41
N GLU A 97 10.94 -17.65 -8.31
CA GLU A 97 10.74 -18.76 -7.39
C GLU A 97 9.95 -19.90 -8.02
N ALA A 98 8.82 -19.59 -8.67
CA ALA A 98 8.02 -20.59 -9.37
C ALA A 98 8.80 -21.31 -10.49
N LEU A 99 9.70 -20.61 -11.19
CA LEU A 99 10.59 -21.24 -12.18
C LEU A 99 11.59 -22.18 -11.51
N ARG A 100 12.22 -21.78 -10.40
CA ARG A 100 13.13 -22.63 -9.63
C ARG A 100 12.43 -23.87 -9.09
N GLU A 101 11.24 -23.72 -8.51
CA GLU A 101 10.44 -24.84 -8.02
C GLU A 101 10.03 -25.79 -9.15
N ARG A 102 9.62 -25.26 -10.30
CA ARG A 102 9.29 -26.06 -11.48
C ARG A 102 10.48 -26.88 -11.96
N GLU A 103 11.66 -26.28 -12.05
CA GLU A 103 12.90 -26.96 -12.46
C GLU A 103 13.29 -28.07 -11.47
N ALA A 104 13.20 -27.78 -10.16
CA ALA A 104 13.45 -28.77 -9.11
C ALA A 104 12.45 -29.94 -9.20
N MET A 105 11.15 -29.65 -9.31
CA MET A 105 10.11 -30.67 -9.46
C MET A 105 10.30 -31.50 -10.73
N THR A 106 10.69 -30.89 -11.85
CA THR A 106 10.94 -31.60 -13.10
C THR A 106 12.13 -32.54 -12.98
N THR A 107 13.21 -32.08 -12.33
CA THR A 107 14.41 -32.89 -12.11
C THR A 107 14.11 -34.07 -11.19
N GLU A 108 13.37 -33.83 -10.10
CA GLU A 108 12.93 -34.89 -9.19
C GLU A 108 12.02 -35.90 -9.90
N ALA A 109 11.06 -35.43 -10.70
CA ALA A 109 10.18 -36.31 -11.47
C ALA A 109 10.95 -37.16 -12.48
N GLN A 110 11.95 -36.59 -13.17
CA GLN A 110 12.82 -37.34 -14.08
C GLN A 110 13.64 -38.41 -13.34
N ALA A 111 14.19 -38.07 -12.16
CA ALA A 111 14.92 -39.02 -11.33
C ALA A 111 14.01 -40.17 -10.85
N ARG A 112 12.78 -39.87 -10.42
CA ARG A 112 11.78 -40.88 -10.05
C ARG A 112 11.42 -41.79 -11.22
N ILE A 113 11.14 -41.22 -12.40
CA ILE A 113 10.86 -42.00 -13.62
C ILE A 113 12.04 -42.91 -13.99
N ALA A 114 13.27 -42.45 -13.84
CA ALA A 114 14.45 -43.27 -14.11
C ALA A 114 14.58 -44.43 -13.12
N ALA A 115 14.33 -44.19 -11.83
CA ALA A 115 14.30 -45.23 -10.80
C ALA A 115 13.18 -46.25 -11.05
N ASP A 116 11.96 -45.79 -11.35
CA ASP A 116 10.81 -46.65 -11.66
C ASP A 116 11.06 -47.51 -12.88
N ARG A 117 11.72 -46.98 -13.92
CA ARG A 117 12.12 -47.76 -15.10
C ARG A 117 13.14 -48.85 -14.75
N ALA A 118 14.09 -48.57 -13.88
CA ALA A 118 15.07 -49.56 -13.45
C ALA A 118 14.39 -50.69 -12.67
N LEU A 119 13.50 -50.34 -11.72
CA LEU A 119 12.71 -51.30 -10.95
C LEU A 119 11.82 -52.16 -11.85
N ALA A 120 11.05 -51.54 -12.75
CA ALA A 120 10.18 -52.25 -13.69
C ALA A 120 10.99 -53.20 -14.60
N LYS A 121 12.20 -52.81 -15.02
CA LYS A 121 13.08 -53.68 -15.81
C LYS A 121 13.54 -54.91 -14.99
N THR A 122 13.91 -54.71 -13.72
CA THR A 122 14.31 -55.83 -12.86
C THR A 122 13.14 -56.79 -12.56
N GLU A 123 11.94 -56.26 -12.31
CA GLU A 123 10.74 -57.06 -12.07
C GLU A 123 10.33 -57.85 -13.33
N LEU A 124 10.32 -57.21 -14.49
CA LEU A 124 10.03 -57.87 -15.77
C LEU A 124 11.04 -58.98 -16.07
N HIS A 125 12.34 -58.74 -15.83
CA HIS A 125 13.35 -59.77 -16.04
C HIS A 125 13.13 -60.97 -15.13
N GLY A 126 12.87 -60.75 -13.83
CA GLY A 126 12.53 -61.82 -12.89
C GLY A 126 11.29 -62.62 -13.31
N ALA A 127 10.24 -61.92 -13.73
CA ALA A 127 9.01 -62.55 -14.22
C ALA A 127 9.24 -63.39 -15.49
N VAL A 128 10.02 -62.89 -16.46
CA VAL A 128 10.36 -63.60 -17.69
C VAL A 128 11.21 -64.84 -17.40
N VAL A 129 12.21 -64.74 -16.52
CA VAL A 129 13.02 -65.90 -16.10
C VAL A 129 12.14 -66.96 -15.45
N SER A 130 11.27 -66.57 -14.51
CA SER A 130 10.32 -67.48 -13.84
C SER A 130 9.40 -68.18 -14.84
N LEU A 131 8.79 -67.43 -15.76
CA LEU A 131 7.91 -67.96 -16.82
C LEU A 131 8.66 -68.91 -17.77
N ALA A 132 9.90 -68.58 -18.14
CA ALA A 132 10.73 -69.43 -18.98
C ALA A 132 11.11 -70.74 -18.28
N THR A 133 11.46 -70.71 -16.99
CA THR A 133 11.73 -71.91 -16.20
C THR A 133 10.49 -72.79 -16.00
N GLU A 134 9.32 -72.19 -15.80
CA GLU A 134 8.06 -72.93 -15.70
C GLU A 134 7.74 -73.64 -17.02
N LEU A 135 7.87 -72.94 -18.15
CA LEU A 135 7.63 -73.51 -19.48
C LEU A 135 8.63 -74.64 -19.79
N ALA A 136 9.92 -74.44 -19.49
CA ALA A 136 10.96 -75.44 -19.69
C ALA A 136 10.71 -76.70 -18.85
N GLY A 137 10.34 -76.56 -17.57
CA GLY A 137 9.96 -77.69 -16.72
C GLY A 137 8.74 -78.45 -17.25
N ARG A 138 7.77 -77.73 -17.82
CA ARG A 138 6.54 -78.32 -18.39
C ARG A 138 6.78 -79.06 -19.71
N VAL A 139 7.78 -78.65 -20.50
CA VAL A 139 8.21 -79.35 -21.74
C VAL A 139 9.06 -80.59 -21.42
N ILE A 140 9.86 -80.55 -20.34
CA ILE A 140 10.75 -81.64 -19.94
C ILE A 140 10.03 -82.72 -19.11
N GLY A 141 8.89 -82.40 -18.49
CA GLY A 141 7.97 -83.38 -17.93
C GLY A 141 8.33 -83.95 -16.55
N GLU A 142 9.13 -83.25 -15.74
CA GLU A 142 9.49 -83.67 -14.37
C GLU A 142 9.76 -82.43 -13.49
N PRO A 143 9.34 -82.37 -12.20
CA PRO A 143 9.53 -81.21 -11.33
C PRO A 143 11.02 -80.97 -11.05
N ILE A 144 11.51 -79.83 -11.53
CA ILE A 144 12.90 -79.39 -11.34
C ILE A 144 13.05 -78.77 -9.94
N ASP A 145 13.12 -79.63 -8.93
CA ASP A 145 13.51 -79.26 -7.56
C ASP A 145 15.03 -79.45 -7.32
N SER A 146 15.82 -79.69 -8.38
CA SER A 146 17.26 -80.00 -8.25
C SER A 146 18.21 -79.26 -9.19
N VAL A 147 17.75 -78.31 -10.00
CA VAL A 147 18.63 -77.46 -10.87
C VAL A 147 18.86 -76.06 -10.26
N VAL A 148 18.72 -75.91 -8.94
CA VAL A 148 19.17 -74.69 -8.21
C VAL A 148 20.52 -74.94 -7.51
N ARG A 149 21.17 -76.07 -7.79
CA ARG A 149 22.44 -76.46 -7.14
C ARG A 149 23.71 -76.20 -7.94
N GLU A 150 23.62 -75.63 -9.13
CA GLU A 150 24.80 -75.36 -9.96
C GLU A 150 24.72 -73.97 -10.61
N SER A 151 24.90 -72.94 -9.77
CA SER A 151 25.30 -71.59 -10.19
C SER A 151 26.54 -71.61 -11.11
N ASP A 152 27.36 -72.66 -11.04
CA ASP A 152 28.57 -72.83 -11.86
C ASP A 152 28.31 -72.91 -13.37
N VAL A 153 27.14 -73.41 -13.80
CA VAL A 153 26.85 -73.55 -15.24
C VAL A 153 26.47 -72.22 -15.88
N VAL A 154 25.78 -71.36 -15.13
CA VAL A 154 25.39 -70.02 -15.57
C VAL A 154 26.60 -69.08 -15.54
N ASP A 155 27.42 -69.14 -14.49
CA ASP A 155 28.65 -68.34 -14.39
C ASP A 155 29.66 -68.71 -15.49
N ARG A 156 29.76 -69.99 -15.85
CA ARG A 156 30.59 -70.45 -16.99
C ARG A 156 30.07 -69.94 -18.33
N PHE A 157 28.75 -69.80 -18.50
CA PHE A 157 28.15 -69.29 -19.74
C PHE A 157 28.36 -67.77 -19.91
N PHE A 158 28.31 -67.01 -18.81
CA PHE A 158 28.62 -65.58 -18.83
C PHE A 158 30.12 -65.30 -19.02
N SER A 159 31.00 -66.12 -18.43
CA SER A 159 32.46 -66.03 -18.66
C SER A 159 32.84 -66.25 -20.13
N ASP A 160 32.23 -67.23 -20.81
CA ASP A 160 32.55 -67.55 -22.22
C ASP A 160 32.05 -66.46 -23.19
N LEU A 161 30.99 -65.72 -22.82
CA LEU A 161 30.53 -64.58 -23.60
C LEU A 161 31.42 -63.33 -23.44
N ASP A 162 32.01 -63.12 -22.27
CA ASP A 162 32.93 -61.99 -22.01
C ASP A 162 34.29 -62.22 -22.74
N ASP A 163 34.76 -63.46 -22.81
CA ASP A 163 35.96 -63.85 -23.57
C ASP A 163 35.79 -63.69 -25.09
N ARG A 164 34.59 -63.96 -25.63
CA ARG A 164 34.31 -63.78 -27.08
C ARG A 164 34.06 -62.32 -27.46
N SER A 165 33.52 -61.51 -26.55
CA SER A 165 33.36 -60.07 -26.71
C SER A 165 34.72 -59.35 -26.79
N THR A 166 35.67 -59.74 -25.95
CA THR A 166 37.03 -59.16 -25.91
C THR A 166 37.92 -59.65 -27.06
N ALA A 167 37.72 -60.89 -27.55
CA ALA A 167 38.42 -61.41 -28.72
C ALA A 167 37.98 -60.79 -30.07
N GLY A 168 36.80 -60.15 -30.13
CA GLY A 168 36.27 -59.49 -31.33
C GLY A 168 36.68 -58.02 -31.50
N LEU A 169 37.47 -57.47 -30.57
CA LEU A 169 37.92 -56.06 -30.56
C LEU A 169 39.44 -55.89 -30.79
N GLN A 170 40.12 -56.92 -31.30
CA GLN A 170 41.48 -56.81 -31.87
C GLN A 170 41.47 -56.95 -33.39
#